data_AF-A0AAN0YMD0-F1
#
_entry.id   AF-A0AAN0YMD0-F1
#
_cell.length_a   1.000
_cell.length_b   1.000
_cell.length_c   1.000
_cell.angle_alpha   90.00
_cell.angle_beta   90.00
_cell.angle_gamma   90.00
#
_symmetry.space_group_name_H-M   'P 1'
#
loop_
_entity.id
_entity.type
_entity.pdbx_description
1 polymer ?
#
loop_
_entity_poly.entity_id
_entity_poly.type
_entity_poly.pdbx_seq_one_letter_code
_entity_poly.pdbx_strand_id
1 'polypeptide(L)'
;MEETISLRELVEIILKGKWLITIITAVAVLIAALASFVLIDPVYSAKATVSVNNGLVPGKQPEEMDSYFNEIITPAAYIERVKSPQVIEAAIKKSGLKQYNIGQVQSNLTVENVQNTNLVNIKLKGTNPSDVKKMLDSILLAVKESLFTEIQKRVKKDSDHFAAQAKLEKEKLERLLKEYRQKAQALQLPPSLLLDAVISYNNQYIINLDQEHLQGISSITETDLISLNELSNEIKSVSDVYRQYTSKEQQLQAFSKIFSVDNKVLIISAPVEPETPDSPKPLLNIAIALVVGLMTGIGVVFFQHYWQESK
;
A
#
# COMPACT_ATOMS: atom_id res chain seq x y z
N MET A 1 -41.93 -33.56 -52.32
CA MET A 1 -41.05 -32.72 -53.17
C MET A 1 -40.29 -31.84 -52.21
N GLU A 2 -38.97 -31.82 -52.28
CA GLU A 2 -38.17 -30.86 -51.49
C GLU A 2 -38.33 -29.49 -52.14
N GLU A 3 -39.06 -28.58 -51.51
CA GLU A 3 -39.08 -27.19 -51.93
C GLU A 3 -37.71 -26.58 -51.62
N THR A 4 -36.90 -26.42 -52.67
CA THR A 4 -35.59 -25.80 -52.55
C THR A 4 -35.76 -24.29 -52.67
N ILE A 5 -35.59 -23.58 -51.56
CA ILE A 5 -35.62 -22.11 -51.55
C ILE A 5 -34.47 -21.61 -52.42
N SER A 6 -34.80 -20.85 -53.48
CA SER A 6 -33.79 -20.34 -54.39
C SER A 6 -33.13 -19.06 -53.83
N LEU A 7 -31.84 -18.85 -54.11
CA LEU A 7 -31.16 -17.60 -53.71
C LEU A 7 -31.82 -16.34 -54.29
N ARG A 8 -32.41 -16.46 -55.49
CA ARG A 8 -33.15 -15.39 -56.14
C ARG A 8 -34.37 -14.98 -55.32
N GLU A 9 -35.12 -15.96 -54.85
CA GLU A 9 -36.34 -15.76 -54.07
C GLU A 9 -36.04 -15.08 -52.72
N LEU A 10 -34.97 -15.48 -52.03
CA LEU A 10 -34.49 -14.79 -50.83
C LEU A 10 -34.20 -13.30 -51.07
N VAL A 11 -33.54 -12.98 -52.20
CA VAL A 11 -33.26 -11.58 -52.57
C VAL A 11 -34.55 -10.82 -52.91
N GLU A 12 -35.49 -11.44 -53.62
CA GLU A 12 -36.79 -10.84 -53.93
C GLU A 12 -37.61 -10.52 -52.69
N ILE A 13 -37.63 -11.42 -51.71
CA ILE A 13 -38.29 -11.22 -50.41
C ILE A 13 -37.72 -9.97 -49.72
N ILE A 14 -36.39 -9.86 -49.64
CA ILE A 14 -35.70 -8.71 -49.03
C ILE A 14 -36.02 -7.41 -49.79
N LEU A 15 -35.97 -7.42 -51.12
CA LEU A 15 -36.23 -6.24 -51.95
C LEU A 15 -37.69 -5.78 -51.87
N LYS A 16 -38.66 -6.70 -51.75
CA LYS A 16 -40.08 -6.40 -51.47
C LYS A 16 -40.25 -5.73 -50.10
N GLY A 17 -39.50 -6.21 -49.10
CA GLY A 17 -39.52 -5.68 -47.73
C GLY A 17 -38.64 -4.47 -47.45
N LYS A 18 -37.95 -3.88 -48.45
CA LYS A 18 -36.91 -2.84 -48.25
C LYS A 18 -37.34 -1.63 -47.41
N TRP A 19 -38.60 -1.20 -47.51
CA TRP A 19 -39.14 -0.10 -46.71
C TRP A 19 -39.29 -0.49 -45.25
N LEU A 20 -39.77 -1.71 -44.98
CA LEU A 20 -39.88 -2.23 -43.61
C LEU A 20 -38.50 -2.34 -42.96
N ILE A 21 -37.52 -2.89 -43.69
CA ILE A 21 -36.12 -3.01 -43.23
C ILE A 21 -35.56 -1.61 -42.93
N THR A 22 -35.75 -0.65 -43.84
CA THR A 22 -35.25 0.72 -43.68
C THR A 22 -35.87 1.40 -42.45
N ILE A 23 -37.18 1.27 -42.24
CA ILE A 23 -37.87 1.87 -41.09
C ILE A 23 -37.38 1.26 -39.78
N ILE A 24 -37.31 -0.08 -39.69
CA ILE A 24 -36.81 -0.77 -38.49
C ILE A 24 -35.38 -0.33 -38.18
N THR A 25 -34.53 -0.27 -39.21
CA THR A 25 -33.14 0.17 -39.07
C THR A 25 -33.06 1.64 -38.63
N ALA A 26 -33.84 2.53 -39.25
CA ALA A 26 -33.86 3.94 -38.91
C ALA A 26 -34.31 4.18 -37.46
N VAL A 27 -35.33 3.46 -37.00
CA VAL A 27 -35.81 3.50 -35.61
C VAL A 27 -34.73 2.99 -34.66
N ALA A 28 -34.07 1.88 -34.96
CA ALA A 28 -32.98 1.35 -34.13
C ALA A 28 -31.81 2.36 -34.00
N VAL A 29 -31.40 2.96 -35.13
CA VAL A 29 -30.38 4.01 -35.16
C VAL A 29 -30.80 5.25 -34.36
N LEU A 30 -32.05 5.69 -34.51
CA LEU A 30 -32.58 6.84 -33.78
C LEU A 30 -32.60 6.59 -32.27
N ILE A 31 -33.04 5.41 -31.83
CA ILE A 31 -33.01 5.00 -30.43
C ILE A 31 -31.58 5.00 -29.89
N ALA A 32 -30.63 4.41 -30.63
CA ALA A 32 -29.23 4.37 -30.21
C ALA A 32 -28.57 5.75 -30.15
N ALA A 33 -28.90 6.64 -31.08
CA ALA A 33 -28.44 8.03 -31.08
C ALA A 33 -29.03 8.79 -29.89
N LEU A 34 -30.35 8.70 -29.67
CA LEU A 34 -31.01 9.35 -28.54
C LEU A 34 -30.45 8.84 -27.20
N ALA A 35 -30.25 7.51 -27.10
CA ALA A 35 -29.64 6.89 -25.94
C ALA A 35 -28.22 7.44 -25.68
N SER A 36 -27.38 7.50 -26.72
CA SER A 36 -25.97 7.87 -26.57
C SER A 36 -25.74 9.36 -26.35
N PHE A 37 -26.59 10.24 -26.88
CA PHE A 37 -26.37 11.70 -26.79
C PHE A 37 -27.19 12.38 -25.69
N VAL A 38 -28.30 11.79 -25.24
CA VAL A 38 -29.25 12.46 -24.34
C VAL A 38 -29.50 11.70 -23.05
N LEU A 39 -29.53 10.35 -23.08
CA LEU A 39 -29.96 9.55 -21.93
C LEU A 39 -28.80 9.02 -21.08
N ILE A 40 -27.65 8.72 -21.68
CA ILE A 40 -26.51 8.10 -20.99
C ILE A 40 -25.51 9.18 -20.59
N ASP A 41 -25.24 9.29 -19.29
CA ASP A 41 -24.24 10.23 -18.78
C ASP A 41 -22.83 9.89 -19.30
N PRO A 42 -22.04 10.91 -19.68
CA PRO A 42 -20.66 10.71 -20.07
C PRO A 42 -19.84 10.19 -18.87
N VAL A 43 -19.05 9.15 -19.10
CA VAL A 43 -18.15 8.58 -18.10
C VAL A 43 -16.72 8.90 -18.48
N TYR A 44 -16.01 9.51 -17.56
CA TYR A 44 -14.61 9.90 -17.68
C TYR A 44 -13.74 9.03 -16.78
N SER A 45 -12.48 8.85 -17.14
CA SER A 45 -11.50 8.13 -16.32
C SER A 45 -10.23 8.94 -16.07
N ALA A 46 -9.86 9.14 -14.81
CA ALA A 46 -8.50 9.53 -14.45
C ALA A 46 -7.66 8.28 -14.19
N LYS A 47 -6.37 8.34 -14.55
CA LYS A 47 -5.43 7.22 -14.41
C LYS A 47 -4.18 7.68 -13.69
N ALA A 48 -3.61 6.80 -12.87
CA ALA A 48 -2.30 6.99 -12.26
C ALA A 48 -1.52 5.68 -12.30
N THR A 49 -0.19 5.80 -12.37
CA THR A 49 0.72 4.66 -12.24
C THR A 49 1.67 4.95 -11.09
N VAL A 50 1.75 4.01 -10.16
CA VAL A 50 2.58 4.11 -8.95
C VAL A 50 3.54 2.94 -8.89
N SER A 51 4.83 3.22 -8.67
CA SER A 51 5.83 2.21 -8.36
C SER A 51 5.90 2.01 -6.85
N VAL A 52 5.69 0.76 -6.41
CA VAL A 52 5.71 0.36 -5.00
C VAL A 52 6.94 -0.50 -4.76
N ASN A 53 7.96 0.08 -4.13
CA ASN A 53 9.22 -0.58 -3.84
C ASN A 53 9.31 -0.91 -2.35
N ASN A 54 9.44 -2.19 -2.02
CA ASN A 54 9.59 -2.66 -0.64
C ASN A 54 11.00 -2.43 -0.07
N GLY A 55 12.01 -2.17 -0.90
CA GLY A 55 13.42 -2.08 -0.48
C GLY A 55 14.23 -3.34 -0.76
N LEU A 56 13.58 -4.41 -1.23
CA LEU A 56 14.27 -5.61 -1.68
C LEU A 56 14.82 -5.37 -3.10
N VAL A 57 16.07 -4.91 -3.16
CA VAL A 57 16.81 -4.79 -4.42
C VAL A 57 17.49 -6.12 -4.71
N PRO A 58 17.25 -6.77 -5.86
CA PRO A 58 17.94 -8.00 -6.23
C PRO A 58 19.47 -7.84 -6.14
N GLY A 59 20.13 -8.71 -5.39
CA GLY A 59 21.59 -8.68 -5.20
C GLY A 59 22.10 -7.73 -4.10
N LYS A 60 21.23 -6.96 -3.43
CA LYS A 60 21.59 -6.21 -2.21
C LYS A 60 21.06 -6.94 -0.98
N GLN A 61 21.91 -7.14 0.03
CA GLN A 61 21.45 -7.66 1.31
C GLN A 61 20.52 -6.64 1.98
N PRO A 62 19.30 -7.04 2.43
CA PRO A 62 18.38 -6.12 3.08
C PRO A 62 19.02 -5.51 4.33
N GLU A 63 18.84 -4.20 4.52
CA GLU A 63 19.24 -3.54 5.76
C GLU A 63 18.27 -3.92 6.89
N GLU A 64 18.70 -3.90 8.16
CA GLU A 64 17.85 -4.30 9.29
C GLU A 64 16.51 -3.53 9.31
N MET A 65 16.54 -2.25 8.92
CA MET A 65 15.35 -1.40 8.83
C MET A 65 14.43 -1.73 7.64
N ASP A 66 14.86 -2.45 6.61
CA ASP A 66 13.99 -2.84 5.49
C ASP A 66 12.87 -3.80 5.96
N SER A 67 13.12 -4.57 7.04
CA SER A 67 12.12 -5.43 7.67
C SER A 67 10.87 -4.69 8.14
N TYR A 68 10.98 -3.40 8.50
CA TYR A 68 9.84 -2.59 8.92
C TYR A 68 8.88 -2.29 7.77
N PHE A 69 9.36 -2.27 6.53
CA PHE A 69 8.59 -1.89 5.34
C PHE A 69 8.14 -3.06 4.50
N ASN A 70 8.91 -4.14 4.47
CA ASN A 70 8.72 -5.23 3.49
C ASN A 70 7.33 -5.89 3.59
N GLU A 71 6.67 -5.82 4.75
CA GLU A 71 5.31 -6.31 4.95
C GLU A 71 4.24 -5.24 4.67
N ILE A 72 4.56 -3.95 4.92
CA ILE A 72 3.60 -2.84 4.86
C ILE A 72 3.51 -2.26 3.43
N ILE A 73 4.66 -2.19 2.75
CA ILE A 73 4.84 -1.58 1.43
C ILE A 73 5.10 -2.69 0.41
N THR A 74 4.05 -3.37 -0.01
CA THR A 74 4.09 -4.30 -1.15
C THR A 74 3.05 -3.88 -2.18
N PRO A 75 3.20 -4.24 -3.48
CA PRO A 75 2.17 -3.96 -4.46
C PRO A 75 0.79 -4.49 -4.06
N ALA A 76 0.72 -5.68 -3.46
CA ALA A 76 -0.52 -6.28 -2.98
C ALA A 76 -1.13 -5.48 -1.80
N ALA A 77 -0.34 -5.16 -0.77
CA ALA A 77 -0.80 -4.36 0.36
C ALA A 77 -1.19 -2.93 -0.08
N TYR A 78 -0.51 -2.38 -1.06
CA TYR A 78 -0.83 -1.08 -1.64
C TYR A 78 -2.19 -1.10 -2.35
N ILE A 79 -2.48 -2.14 -3.14
CA ILE A 79 -3.79 -2.33 -3.80
C ILE A 79 -4.92 -2.37 -2.78
N GLU A 80 -4.78 -3.19 -1.74
CA GLU A 80 -5.80 -3.29 -0.68
C GLU A 80 -5.97 -1.97 0.07
N ARG A 81 -4.87 -1.25 0.33
CA ARG A 81 -4.90 0.05 1.01
C ARG A 81 -5.59 1.13 0.16
N VAL A 82 -5.32 1.18 -1.14
CA VAL A 82 -5.99 2.12 -2.07
C VAL A 82 -7.52 1.88 -2.06
N LYS A 83 -7.96 0.62 -1.96
CA LYS A 83 -9.39 0.26 -1.91
C LYS A 83 -10.02 0.34 -0.52
N SER A 84 -9.22 0.56 0.53
CA SER A 84 -9.71 0.53 1.90
C SER A 84 -10.71 1.66 2.20
N PRO A 85 -11.78 1.39 2.98
CA PRO A 85 -12.76 2.40 3.36
C PRO A 85 -12.14 3.64 4.02
N GLN A 86 -11.12 3.45 4.87
CA GLN A 86 -10.47 4.52 5.61
C GLN A 86 -9.71 5.48 4.70
N VAL A 87 -8.99 4.97 3.69
CA VAL A 87 -8.30 5.79 2.70
C VAL A 87 -9.30 6.56 1.84
N ILE A 88 -10.36 5.88 1.39
CA ILE A 88 -11.37 6.51 0.53
C ILE A 88 -12.13 7.59 1.30
N GLU A 89 -12.50 7.34 2.56
CA GLU A 89 -13.12 8.34 3.43
C GLU A 89 -12.20 9.55 3.64
N ALA A 90 -10.93 9.32 3.93
CA ALA A 90 -9.93 10.39 4.07
C ALA A 90 -9.78 11.18 2.77
N ALA A 91 -9.81 10.52 1.62
CA ALA A 91 -9.74 11.15 0.30
C ALA A 91 -10.98 12.00 -0.02
N ILE A 92 -12.19 11.53 0.31
CA ILE A 92 -13.43 12.29 0.17
C ILE A 92 -13.36 13.56 1.04
N LYS A 93 -12.92 13.43 2.30
CA LYS A 93 -12.77 14.57 3.21
C LYS A 93 -11.76 15.60 2.68
N LYS A 94 -10.61 15.15 2.17
CA LYS A 94 -9.53 16.02 1.65
C LYS A 94 -9.87 16.69 0.32
N SER A 95 -10.51 15.96 -0.58
CA SER A 95 -10.95 16.50 -1.88
C SER A 95 -12.06 17.54 -1.72
N GLY A 96 -12.82 17.48 -0.61
CA GLY A 96 -14.00 18.31 -0.38
C GLY A 96 -15.22 17.85 -1.19
N LEU A 97 -15.14 16.72 -1.87
CA LEU A 97 -16.17 16.18 -2.75
C LEU A 97 -17.21 15.37 -1.94
N LYS A 98 -17.91 16.06 -1.03
CA LYS A 98 -18.85 15.47 -0.07
C LYS A 98 -20.07 14.79 -0.72
N GLN A 99 -20.32 15.03 -2.00
CA GLN A 99 -21.36 14.36 -2.77
C GLN A 99 -21.06 12.88 -3.04
N TYR A 100 -19.79 12.46 -2.94
CA TYR A 100 -19.39 11.07 -3.11
C TYR A 100 -19.44 10.33 -1.77
N ASN A 101 -19.79 9.04 -1.84
CA ASN A 101 -19.68 8.11 -0.71
C ASN A 101 -18.66 7.02 -1.00
N ILE A 102 -18.25 6.29 0.05
CA ILE A 102 -17.21 5.25 -0.02
C ILE A 102 -17.58 4.19 -1.07
N GLY A 103 -18.80 3.65 -1.04
CA GLY A 103 -19.23 2.58 -1.92
C GLY A 103 -19.20 2.97 -3.40
N GLN A 104 -19.61 4.20 -3.71
CA GLN A 104 -19.55 4.74 -5.08
C GLN A 104 -18.12 4.89 -5.58
N VAL A 105 -17.20 5.36 -4.73
CA VAL A 105 -15.79 5.47 -5.11
C VAL A 105 -15.20 4.07 -5.32
N GLN A 106 -15.45 3.13 -4.40
CA GLN A 106 -14.95 1.76 -4.49
C GLN A 106 -15.41 1.03 -5.76
N SER A 107 -16.69 1.13 -6.12
CA SER A 107 -17.23 0.44 -7.31
C SER A 107 -16.68 0.99 -8.62
N ASN A 108 -16.25 2.26 -8.63
CA ASN A 108 -15.68 2.92 -9.80
C ASN A 108 -14.14 2.94 -9.81
N LEU A 109 -13.51 2.40 -8.77
CA LEU A 109 -12.07 2.36 -8.58
C LEU A 109 -11.51 1.00 -9.00
N THR A 110 -10.69 1.00 -10.05
CA THR A 110 -9.93 -0.17 -10.50
C THR A 110 -8.48 0.00 -10.10
N VAL A 111 -7.92 -1.01 -9.44
CA VAL A 111 -6.51 -1.02 -9.03
C VAL A 111 -5.92 -2.37 -9.36
N GLU A 112 -4.87 -2.37 -10.17
CA GLU A 112 -4.28 -3.58 -10.76
C GLU A 112 -2.77 -3.53 -10.70
N ASN A 113 -2.14 -4.67 -10.37
CA ASN A 113 -0.71 -4.85 -10.48
C ASN A 113 -0.34 -5.16 -11.94
N VAL A 114 0.70 -4.52 -12.47
CA VAL A 114 1.28 -4.89 -13.76
C VAL A 114 2.20 -6.10 -13.59
N GLN A 115 1.81 -7.22 -14.20
CA GLN A 115 2.49 -8.52 -14.07
C GLN A 115 4.02 -8.41 -14.18
N ASN A 116 4.72 -9.10 -13.27
CA ASN A 116 6.18 -9.14 -13.18
C ASN A 116 6.85 -7.76 -12.96
N THR A 117 6.12 -6.78 -12.43
CA THR A 117 6.67 -5.47 -12.09
C THR A 117 6.21 -4.99 -10.71
N ASN A 118 6.84 -3.91 -10.22
CA ASN A 118 6.43 -3.20 -9.01
C ASN A 118 5.42 -2.08 -9.30
N LEU A 119 4.84 -2.04 -10.50
CA LEU A 119 3.93 -0.99 -10.92
C LEU A 119 2.48 -1.36 -10.61
N VAL A 120 1.76 -0.40 -10.05
CA VAL A 120 0.33 -0.47 -9.78
C VAL A 120 -0.36 0.59 -10.62
N ASN A 121 -1.28 0.15 -11.47
CA ASN A 121 -2.16 1.01 -12.23
C ASN A 121 -3.44 1.26 -11.43
N ILE A 122 -3.81 2.52 -11.31
CA ILE A 122 -5.04 2.96 -10.66
C ILE A 122 -5.87 3.72 -11.69
N LYS A 123 -7.15 3.38 -11.78
CA LYS A 123 -8.12 4.09 -12.61
C LYS A 123 -9.37 4.37 -11.79
N LEU A 124 -9.82 5.62 -11.80
CA LEU A 124 -11.09 6.01 -11.20
C LEU A 124 -12.02 6.50 -12.31
N LYS A 125 -13.27 6.03 -12.30
CA LYS A 125 -14.33 6.49 -13.21
C LYS A 125 -15.29 7.45 -12.52
N GLY A 126 -15.87 8.37 -13.29
CA GLY A 126 -16.96 9.23 -12.82
C GLY A 126 -17.50 10.13 -13.92
N THR A 127 -18.52 10.93 -13.59
CA THR A 127 -19.24 11.76 -14.56
C THR A 127 -18.70 13.18 -14.70
N ASN A 128 -17.92 13.66 -13.71
CA ASN A 128 -17.28 14.97 -13.74
C ASN A 128 -15.75 14.81 -13.87
N PRO A 129 -15.12 15.30 -14.96
CA PRO A 129 -13.68 15.16 -15.21
C PRO A 129 -12.80 15.68 -14.07
N SER A 130 -13.06 16.90 -13.62
CA SER A 130 -12.31 17.57 -12.55
C SER A 130 -12.45 16.83 -11.22
N ASP A 131 -13.67 16.39 -10.87
CA ASP A 131 -13.89 15.61 -9.63
C ASP A 131 -13.12 14.29 -9.65
N VAL A 132 -13.13 13.57 -10.77
CA VAL A 132 -12.46 12.27 -10.91
C VAL A 132 -10.95 12.43 -10.72
N LYS A 133 -10.35 13.44 -11.35
CA LYS A 133 -8.93 13.77 -11.18
C LYS A 133 -8.63 14.13 -9.72
N LYS A 134 -9.39 15.05 -9.14
CA LYS A 134 -9.19 15.53 -7.76
C LYS A 134 -9.38 14.43 -6.72
N MET A 135 -10.36 13.55 -6.92
CA MET A 135 -10.60 12.40 -6.06
C MET A 135 -9.42 11.43 -6.13
N LEU A 136 -8.94 11.10 -7.33
CA LEU A 136 -7.80 10.20 -7.49
C LEU A 136 -6.52 10.78 -6.86
N ASP A 137 -6.24 12.08 -7.05
CA ASP A 137 -5.14 12.76 -6.35
C ASP A 137 -5.26 12.63 -4.82
N SER A 138 -6.47 12.84 -4.31
CA SER A 138 -6.74 12.77 -2.87
C SER A 138 -6.61 11.36 -2.32
N ILE A 139 -6.95 10.33 -3.11
CA ILE A 139 -6.70 8.93 -2.78
C ILE A 139 -5.20 8.67 -2.69
N LEU A 140 -4.41 9.08 -3.68
CA LEU A 140 -2.95 8.90 -3.66
C LEU A 140 -2.31 9.57 -2.44
N LEU A 141 -2.75 10.78 -2.10
CA LEU A 141 -2.29 11.49 -0.90
C LEU A 141 -2.70 10.77 0.39
N ALA A 142 -3.95 10.34 0.49
CA ALA A 142 -4.46 9.62 1.66
C ALA A 142 -3.72 8.28 1.89
N VAL A 143 -3.35 7.58 0.82
CA VAL A 143 -2.52 6.36 0.92
C VAL A 143 -1.13 6.69 1.48
N LYS A 144 -0.47 7.73 0.97
CA LYS A 144 0.85 8.15 1.47
C LYS A 144 0.80 8.47 2.97
N GLU A 145 -0.20 9.24 3.41
CA GLU A 145 -0.39 9.57 4.82
C GLU A 145 -0.73 8.36 5.67
N SER A 146 -1.56 7.44 5.16
CA SER A 146 -1.89 6.19 5.84
C SER A 146 -0.64 5.34 6.04
N LEU A 147 0.22 5.18 5.03
CA LEU A 147 1.49 4.47 5.12
C LEU A 147 2.43 5.12 6.12
N PHE A 148 2.59 6.44 6.03
CA PHE A 148 3.43 7.19 6.96
C PHE A 148 2.98 6.99 8.40
N THR A 149 1.68 7.10 8.66
CA THR A 149 1.09 6.94 10.00
C THR A 149 1.30 5.52 10.54
N GLU A 150 1.06 4.50 9.71
CA GLU A 150 1.21 3.10 10.13
C GLU A 150 2.66 2.75 10.47
N ILE A 151 3.60 3.22 9.64
CA ILE A 151 5.04 3.02 9.87
C ILE A 151 5.49 3.77 11.12
N GLN A 152 5.12 5.04 11.26
CA GLN A 152 5.47 5.82 12.46
C GLN A 152 4.90 5.18 13.73
N LYS A 153 3.69 4.61 13.66
CA LYS A 153 3.10 3.88 14.77
C LYS A 153 3.87 2.59 15.11
N ARG A 154 4.30 1.81 14.11
CA ARG A 154 5.12 0.60 14.32
C ARG A 154 6.47 0.95 14.92
N VAL A 155 7.17 1.93 14.33
CA VAL A 155 8.48 2.41 14.79
C VAL A 155 8.38 2.95 16.22
N LYS A 156 7.36 3.75 16.52
CA LYS A 156 7.14 4.27 17.87
C LYS A 156 6.89 3.15 18.87
N LYS A 157 6.04 2.18 18.53
CA LYS A 157 5.75 1.04 19.39
C LYS A 157 7.03 0.26 19.75
N ASP A 158 7.86 -0.03 18.75
CA ASP A 158 9.08 -0.80 18.95
C ASP A 158 10.16 0.04 19.68
N SER A 159 10.24 1.35 19.40
CA SER A 159 11.07 2.29 20.15
C SER A 159 10.66 2.36 21.62
N ASP A 160 9.37 2.49 21.91
CA ASP A 160 8.85 2.55 23.29
C ASP A 160 9.11 1.20 24.02
N HIS A 161 9.03 0.08 23.30
CA HIS A 161 9.39 -1.24 23.84
C HIS A 161 10.87 -1.32 24.24
N PHE A 162 11.79 -0.92 23.36
CA PHE A 162 13.23 -0.93 23.68
C PHE A 162 13.59 0.06 24.78
N ALA A 163 12.95 1.24 24.82
CA ALA A 163 13.13 2.21 25.90
C ALA A 163 12.72 1.62 27.26
N ALA A 164 11.59 0.89 27.31
CA ALA A 164 11.14 0.22 28.52
C ALA A 164 12.11 -0.90 28.96
N GLN A 165 12.59 -1.71 28.02
CA GLN A 165 13.58 -2.76 28.32
C GLN A 165 14.92 -2.17 28.79
N ALA A 166 15.41 -1.12 28.13
CA ALA A 166 16.61 -0.41 28.54
C ALA A 166 16.47 0.16 29.96
N LYS A 167 15.29 0.68 30.33
CA LYS A 167 15.02 1.16 31.69
C LYS A 167 15.13 0.03 32.72
N LEU A 168 14.55 -1.14 32.45
CA LEU A 168 14.63 -2.30 33.36
C LEU A 168 16.07 -2.77 33.55
N GLU A 169 16.83 -2.90 32.46
CA GLU A 169 18.25 -3.30 32.53
C GLU A 169 19.12 -2.25 33.22
N LYS A 170 18.81 -0.96 33.04
CA LYS A 170 19.48 0.13 33.77
C LYS A 170 19.26 0.02 35.28
N GLU A 171 18.04 -0.21 35.72
CA GLU A 171 17.73 -0.41 37.14
C GLU A 171 18.44 -1.64 37.71
N LYS A 172 18.51 -2.74 36.94
CA LYS A 172 19.30 -3.93 37.31
C LYS A 172 20.79 -3.62 37.42
N LEU A 173 21.35 -2.90 36.44
CA LEU A 173 22.75 -2.50 36.40
C LEU A 173 23.10 -1.63 37.61
N GLU A 174 22.29 -0.62 37.93
CA GLU A 174 22.48 0.26 39.08
C GLU A 174 22.49 -0.52 40.40
N ARG A 175 21.64 -1.55 40.53
CA ARG A 175 21.62 -2.44 41.70
C ARG A 175 22.91 -3.26 41.81
N LEU A 176 23.34 -3.91 40.72
CA LEU A 176 24.57 -4.73 40.71
C LEU A 176 25.81 -3.87 40.97
N LEU A 177 25.88 -2.68 40.38
CA LEU A 177 26.94 -1.71 40.63
C LEU A 177 27.00 -1.27 42.10
N LYS A 178 25.84 -1.08 42.74
CA LYS A 178 25.76 -0.76 44.16
C LYS A 178 26.29 -1.92 45.02
N GLU A 179 25.88 -3.15 44.73
CA GLU A 179 26.37 -4.35 45.42
C GLU A 179 27.88 -4.53 45.25
N TYR A 180 28.39 -4.32 44.03
CA TYR A 180 29.82 -4.42 43.73
C TYR A 180 30.62 -3.40 44.52
N ARG A 181 30.17 -2.15 44.56
CA ARG A 181 30.79 -1.08 45.35
C ARG A 181 30.80 -1.40 46.84
N GLN A 182 29.71 -1.93 47.39
CA GLN A 182 29.64 -2.30 48.81
C GLN A 182 30.63 -3.42 49.15
N LYS A 183 30.70 -4.46 48.31
CA LYS A 183 31.62 -5.58 48.49
C LYS A 183 33.08 -5.15 48.32
N ALA A 184 33.36 -4.35 47.32
CA ALA A 184 34.68 -3.77 47.08
C ALA A 184 35.15 -2.88 48.24
N GLN A 185 34.26 -2.08 48.83
CA GLN A 185 34.56 -1.26 50.01
C GLN A 185 34.86 -2.12 51.24
N ALA A 186 34.06 -3.17 51.49
CA ALA A 186 34.30 -4.11 52.59
C ALA A 186 35.66 -4.82 52.48
N LEU A 187 36.10 -5.10 51.25
CA LEU A 187 37.40 -5.71 50.94
C LEU A 187 38.55 -4.70 50.81
N GLN A 188 38.28 -3.41 51.07
CA GLN A 188 39.26 -2.32 50.98
C GLN A 188 39.95 -2.23 49.60
N LEU A 189 39.20 -2.52 48.53
CA LEU A 189 39.72 -2.46 47.16
C LEU A 189 40.08 -1.02 46.74
N PRO A 190 41.13 -0.84 45.92
CA PRO A 190 41.50 0.46 45.38
C PRO A 190 40.35 1.15 44.62
N PRO A 191 40.14 2.47 44.77
CA PRO A 191 39.07 3.20 44.09
C PRO A 191 39.12 3.17 42.55
N SER A 192 40.28 2.88 41.95
CA SER A 192 40.42 2.72 40.49
C SER A 192 39.56 1.58 39.94
N LEU A 193 39.44 0.47 40.68
CA LEU A 193 38.56 -0.67 40.35
C LEU A 193 37.06 -0.31 40.44
N LEU A 194 36.72 0.78 41.14
CA LEU A 194 35.35 1.28 41.26
C LEU A 194 34.98 2.27 40.14
N LEU A 195 35.98 2.82 39.43
CA LEU A 195 35.82 3.91 38.45
C LEU A 195 35.52 3.41 37.04
N ASP A 196 36.04 2.23 36.64
CA ASP A 196 35.69 1.55 35.37
C ASP A 196 34.21 1.11 35.31
N ALA A 197 33.53 1.16 36.45
CA ALA A 197 32.11 0.89 36.60
C ALA A 197 31.22 2.17 36.51
N VAL A 198 31.80 3.35 36.23
CA VAL A 198 31.06 4.62 36.28
C VAL A 198 30.34 4.92 34.96
N ILE A 199 29.06 5.22 35.12
CA ILE A 199 28.07 5.63 34.13
C ILE A 199 28.48 6.99 33.55
N SER A 200 28.97 7.02 32.31
CA SER A 200 29.08 8.28 31.56
C SER A 200 27.73 8.60 30.90
N TYR A 201 27.25 9.84 31.11
CA TYR A 201 26.03 10.38 30.48
C TYR A 201 26.03 10.35 28.94
N ASN A 202 27.18 10.06 28.33
CA ASN A 202 27.39 10.14 26.89
C ASN A 202 27.24 8.79 26.17
N ASN A 203 26.52 7.83 26.76
CA ASN A 203 26.16 6.56 26.13
C ASN A 203 27.33 5.64 25.71
N GLN A 204 28.57 5.95 26.14
CA GLN A 204 29.73 5.07 26.03
C GLN A 204 30.05 4.50 27.40
N TYR A 205 29.65 3.24 27.61
CA TYR A 205 30.05 2.44 28.77
C TYR A 205 31.23 1.58 28.33
N ILE A 206 32.41 1.78 28.92
CA ILE A 206 33.53 0.85 28.81
C ILE A 206 33.72 0.31 30.22
N ILE A 207 33.16 -0.86 30.50
CA ILE A 207 33.50 -1.61 31.70
C ILE A 207 34.62 -2.55 31.29
N ASN A 208 35.87 -2.16 31.56
CA ASN A 208 37.03 -3.00 31.32
C ASN A 208 37.57 -3.52 32.66
N LEU A 209 36.84 -4.47 33.25
CA LEU A 209 37.25 -5.14 34.49
C LEU A 209 38.17 -6.31 34.14
N ASP A 210 39.44 -6.01 33.88
CA ASP A 210 40.41 -7.04 33.52
C ASP A 210 40.85 -7.83 34.77
N GLN A 211 40.82 -9.16 34.68
CA GLN A 211 41.09 -10.08 35.80
C GLN A 211 42.50 -9.90 36.40
N GLU A 212 43.45 -9.43 35.59
CA GLU A 212 44.83 -9.13 36.01
C GLU A 212 44.89 -8.10 37.14
N HIS A 213 43.98 -7.12 37.18
CA HIS A 213 43.99 -6.09 38.22
C HIS A 213 43.52 -6.61 39.59
N LEU A 214 42.85 -7.76 39.65
CA LEU A 214 42.32 -8.34 40.90
C LEU A 214 43.29 -9.31 41.58
N GLN A 215 44.32 -9.80 40.88
CA GLN A 215 45.25 -10.82 41.41
C GLN A 215 46.35 -10.26 42.31
N GLY A 216 46.56 -8.94 42.32
CA GLY A 216 47.63 -8.29 43.11
C GLY A 216 47.31 -8.05 44.59
N ILE A 217 46.12 -8.43 45.07
CA ILE A 217 45.63 -8.07 46.41
C ILE A 217 45.78 -9.27 47.35
N SER A 218 46.89 -9.30 48.07
CA SER A 218 47.36 -10.41 48.92
C SER A 218 46.52 -10.70 50.19
N SER A 219 45.27 -10.24 50.26
CA SER A 219 44.42 -10.32 51.47
C SER A 219 42.96 -10.74 51.20
N ILE A 220 42.62 -11.15 49.97
CA ILE A 220 41.25 -11.54 49.61
C ILE A 220 41.14 -13.07 49.56
N THR A 221 40.06 -13.62 50.11
CA THR A 221 39.81 -15.07 50.04
C THR A 221 39.44 -15.50 48.62
N GLU A 222 39.73 -16.74 48.23
CA GLU A 222 39.31 -17.27 46.91
C GLU A 222 37.79 -17.12 46.70
N THR A 223 37.00 -17.34 47.74
CA THR A 223 35.53 -17.20 47.72
C THR A 223 35.10 -15.76 47.41
N ASP A 224 35.76 -14.76 48.01
CA ASP A 224 35.47 -13.35 47.75
C ASP A 224 35.88 -12.93 46.34
N LEU A 225 37.01 -13.46 45.84
CA LEU A 225 37.46 -13.23 44.46
C LEU A 225 36.49 -13.83 43.43
N ILE A 226 36.05 -15.08 43.64
CA ILE A 226 35.08 -15.75 42.75
C ILE A 226 33.80 -14.95 42.66
N SER A 227 33.27 -14.54 43.82
CA SER A 227 31.99 -13.83 43.88
C SER A 227 32.07 -12.38 43.39
N LEU A 228 33.22 -11.71 43.49
CA LEU A 228 33.46 -10.43 42.80
C LEU A 228 33.52 -10.60 41.27
N ASN A 229 34.14 -11.69 40.80
CA ASN A 229 34.23 -12.01 39.39
C ASN A 229 32.87 -12.35 38.79
N GLU A 230 32.03 -13.12 39.50
CA GLU A 230 30.65 -13.39 39.11
C GLU A 230 29.85 -12.09 38.94
N LEU A 231 29.93 -11.19 39.93
CA LEU A 231 29.24 -9.91 39.89
C LEU A 231 29.74 -9.00 38.76
N SER A 232 31.06 -8.98 38.53
CA SER A 232 31.69 -8.29 37.40
C SER A 232 31.16 -8.81 36.06
N ASN A 233 31.11 -10.13 35.89
CA ASN A 233 30.59 -10.76 34.67
C ASN A 233 29.10 -10.47 34.46
N GLU A 234 28.30 -10.46 35.54
CA GLU A 234 26.88 -10.10 35.44
C GLU A 234 26.70 -8.63 35.08
N ILE A 235 27.46 -7.72 35.70
CA ILE A 235 27.48 -6.29 35.36
C ILE A 235 27.81 -6.09 33.88
N LYS A 236 28.84 -6.78 33.36
CA LYS A 236 29.23 -6.73 31.95
C LYS A 236 28.08 -7.18 31.05
N SER A 237 27.51 -8.35 31.34
CA SER A 237 26.39 -8.92 30.58
C SER A 237 25.16 -8.00 30.55
N VAL A 238 24.73 -7.48 31.71
CA VAL A 238 23.60 -6.55 31.80
C VAL A 238 23.92 -5.22 31.09
N SER A 239 25.15 -4.72 31.20
CA SER A 239 25.60 -3.53 30.48
C SER A 239 25.57 -3.72 28.96
N ASP A 240 25.98 -4.88 28.45
CA ASP A 240 25.88 -5.22 27.02
C ASP A 240 24.44 -5.20 26.53
N VAL A 241 23.52 -5.82 27.27
CA VAL A 241 22.09 -5.86 26.92
C VAL A 241 21.47 -4.45 26.97
N TYR A 242 21.78 -3.67 28.02
CA TYR A 242 21.34 -2.28 28.13
C TYR A 242 21.79 -1.46 26.91
N ARG A 243 23.08 -1.53 26.55
CA ARG A 243 23.64 -0.85 25.37
C ARG A 243 22.91 -1.28 24.10
N GLN A 244 22.64 -2.57 23.94
CA GLN A 244 21.94 -3.09 22.78
C GLN A 244 20.53 -2.50 22.64
N TYR A 245 19.75 -2.46 23.73
CA TYR A 245 18.40 -1.88 23.70
C TYR A 245 18.42 -0.38 23.43
N THR A 246 19.31 0.38 24.09
CA THR A 246 19.44 1.82 23.83
C THR A 246 19.90 2.10 22.40
N SER A 247 20.82 1.30 21.85
CA SER A 247 21.24 1.43 20.45
C SER A 247 20.06 1.20 19.49
N LYS A 248 19.25 0.17 19.73
CA LYS A 248 18.06 -0.12 18.90
C LYS A 248 17.02 1.01 18.98
N GLU A 249 16.76 1.52 20.17
CA GLU A 249 15.88 2.68 20.37
C GLU A 249 16.37 3.90 19.56
N GLN A 250 17.65 4.24 19.68
CA GLN A 250 18.25 5.39 18.98
C GLN A 250 18.19 5.23 17.46
N GLN A 251 18.47 4.02 16.94
CA GLN A 251 18.34 3.73 15.52
C GLN A 251 16.91 3.94 15.02
N LEU A 252 15.90 3.49 15.77
CA LEU A 252 14.48 3.69 15.43
C LEU A 252 14.06 5.16 15.48
N GLN A 253 14.53 5.92 16.47
CA GLN A 253 14.27 7.35 16.54
C GLN A 253 14.94 8.12 15.41
N ALA A 254 16.19 7.78 15.06
CA ALA A 254 16.88 8.36 13.91
C ALA A 254 16.15 8.06 12.61
N PHE A 255 15.73 6.81 12.45
CA PHE A 255 14.95 6.34 11.30
C PHE A 255 13.61 7.09 11.17
N SER A 256 12.84 7.21 12.25
CA SER A 256 11.56 7.94 12.27
C SER A 256 11.70 9.38 11.74
N LYS A 257 12.84 10.04 12.00
CA LYS A 257 13.12 11.42 11.56
C LYS A 257 13.48 11.52 10.08
N ILE A 258 14.15 10.52 9.52
CA ILE A 258 14.64 10.53 8.12
C ILE A 258 13.69 9.82 7.16
N PHE A 259 12.79 8.98 7.67
CA PHE A 259 11.91 8.17 6.84
C PHE A 259 10.93 9.03 6.04
N SER A 260 10.88 8.79 4.72
CA SER A 260 9.88 9.33 3.81
C SER A 260 9.25 8.22 2.97
N VAL A 261 7.92 8.25 2.87
CA VAL A 261 7.15 7.34 2.01
C VAL A 261 7.48 7.56 0.54
N ASP A 262 7.86 8.78 0.14
CA ASP A 262 8.15 9.11 -1.26
C ASP A 262 9.34 8.30 -1.83
N ASN A 263 10.25 7.84 -0.97
CA ASN A 263 11.38 7.01 -1.42
C ASN A 263 10.98 5.57 -1.77
N LYS A 264 9.81 5.11 -1.30
CA LYS A 264 9.33 3.74 -1.46
C LYS A 264 8.09 3.67 -2.37
N VAL A 265 7.29 4.74 -2.42
CA VAL A 265 6.09 4.83 -3.25
C VAL A 265 6.21 6.04 -4.19
N LEU A 266 6.56 5.77 -5.44
CA LEU A 266 6.81 6.79 -6.46
C LEU A 266 5.62 6.89 -7.42
N ILE A 267 5.10 8.09 -7.61
CA ILE A 267 4.07 8.34 -8.64
C ILE A 267 4.81 8.49 -9.97
N ILE A 268 4.71 7.48 -10.83
CA ILE A 268 5.33 7.46 -12.17
C ILE A 268 4.50 8.28 -13.16
N SER A 269 3.17 8.16 -13.06
CA SER A 269 2.23 8.94 -13.84
C SER A 269 1.14 9.47 -12.93
N ALA A 270 1.03 10.79 -12.85
CA ALA A 270 0.05 11.46 -12.01
C ALA A 270 -1.33 11.56 -12.70
N PRO A 271 -2.42 11.66 -11.94
CA PRO A 271 -3.75 11.90 -12.48
C PRO A 271 -3.81 13.18 -13.33
N VAL A 272 -4.28 13.03 -14.57
CA VAL A 272 -4.60 14.15 -15.46
C VAL A 272 -6.11 14.22 -15.64
N GLU A 273 -6.63 15.43 -15.82
CA GLU A 273 -8.04 15.64 -16.10
C GLU A 273 -8.37 15.10 -17.50
N PRO A 274 -9.35 14.19 -17.62
CA PRO A 274 -9.69 13.60 -18.91
C PRO A 274 -10.44 14.60 -19.79
N GLU A 275 -9.90 14.88 -20.98
CA GLU A 275 -10.49 15.82 -21.94
C GLU A 275 -11.73 15.26 -22.65
N THR A 276 -11.78 13.94 -22.82
CA THR A 276 -12.87 13.26 -23.54
C THR A 276 -13.47 12.12 -22.70
N PRO A 277 -14.78 11.86 -22.81
CA PRO A 277 -15.40 10.73 -22.14
C PRO A 277 -14.98 9.39 -22.76
N ASP A 278 -14.83 8.36 -21.92
CA ASP A 278 -14.59 6.98 -22.35
C ASP A 278 -15.87 6.32 -22.90
N SER A 279 -17.04 6.78 -22.45
CA SER A 279 -18.37 6.31 -22.88
C SER A 279 -19.46 7.37 -22.69
N PRO A 280 -20.58 7.30 -23.43
CA PRO A 280 -20.87 6.34 -24.50
C PRO A 280 -20.00 6.60 -25.75
N LYS A 281 -19.85 5.58 -26.61
CA LYS A 281 -19.14 5.70 -27.90
C LYS A 281 -20.18 5.86 -29.01
N PRO A 282 -20.70 7.07 -29.27
CA PRO A 282 -21.90 7.25 -30.09
C PRO A 282 -21.76 6.67 -31.50
N LEU A 283 -20.61 6.88 -32.14
CA LEU A 283 -20.32 6.32 -33.47
C LEU A 283 -20.37 4.79 -33.49
N LEU A 284 -19.77 4.15 -32.48
CA LEU A 284 -19.78 2.69 -32.36
C LEU A 284 -21.20 2.17 -32.08
N ASN A 285 -21.92 2.82 -31.16
CA ASN A 285 -23.29 2.43 -30.82
C ASN A 285 -24.25 2.56 -32.01
N ILE A 286 -24.12 3.64 -32.80
CA ILE A 286 -24.91 3.86 -34.01
C ILE A 286 -24.59 2.80 -35.07
N ALA A 287 -23.31 2.47 -35.28
CA ALA A 287 -22.92 1.41 -36.23
C ALA A 287 -23.48 0.04 -35.82
N ILE A 288 -23.42 -0.30 -34.53
CA ILE A 288 -24.01 -1.53 -34.00
C ILE A 288 -25.53 -1.52 -34.22
N ALA A 289 -26.20 -0.41 -33.92
CA ALA A 289 -27.65 -0.28 -34.10
C ALA A 289 -28.08 -0.38 -35.57
N LEU A 290 -27.27 0.12 -36.50
CA LEU A 290 -27.49 -0.04 -37.94
C LEU A 290 -27.44 -1.51 -38.35
N VAL A 291 -26.40 -2.25 -37.92
CA VAL A 291 -26.25 -3.68 -38.26
C VAL A 291 -27.37 -4.50 -37.63
N VAL A 292 -27.64 -4.31 -36.34
CA VAL A 292 -28.73 -5.01 -35.63
C VAL A 292 -30.08 -4.67 -36.27
N GLY A 293 -30.32 -3.40 -36.58
CA GLY A 293 -31.54 -2.95 -37.24
C GLY A 293 -31.77 -3.60 -38.61
N LEU A 294 -30.72 -3.72 -39.44
CA LEU A 294 -30.79 -4.41 -40.72
C LEU A 294 -31.08 -5.90 -40.54
N MET A 295 -30.38 -6.58 -39.62
CA MET A 295 -30.58 -8.00 -39.35
C MET A 295 -31.99 -8.30 -38.83
N THR A 296 -32.48 -7.50 -37.88
CA THR A 296 -33.85 -7.61 -37.36
C THR A 296 -34.87 -7.31 -38.45
N GLY A 297 -34.65 -6.28 -39.26
CA GLY A 297 -35.51 -5.94 -40.37
C GLY A 297 -35.65 -7.08 -41.37
N ILE A 298 -34.52 -7.68 -41.78
CA ILE A 298 -34.48 -8.83 -42.68
C ILE A 298 -35.24 -10.02 -42.06
N GLY A 299 -34.99 -10.32 -40.78
CA GLY A 299 -35.68 -11.41 -40.06
C GLY A 299 -37.19 -11.21 -39.99
N VAL A 300 -37.66 -9.99 -39.74
CA VAL A 300 -39.10 -9.66 -39.72
C VAL A 300 -39.73 -9.83 -41.10
N VAL A 301 -39.06 -9.39 -42.17
CA VAL A 301 -39.57 -9.57 -43.55
C VAL A 301 -39.69 -11.06 -43.89
N PHE A 302 -38.67 -11.87 -43.58
CA PHE A 302 -38.74 -13.31 -43.81
C PHE A 302 -39.84 -13.98 -42.99
N PHE A 303 -39.99 -13.60 -41.71
CA PHE A 303 -41.05 -14.13 -40.86
C PHE A 303 -42.45 -13.79 -41.39
N GLN A 304 -42.66 -12.54 -41.84
CA GLN A 304 -43.92 -12.13 -42.45
C GLN A 304 -44.23 -12.90 -43.73
N HIS A 305 -43.22 -13.11 -44.58
CA HIS A 305 -43.38 -13.88 -45.81
C HIS A 305 -43.72 -15.35 -45.52
N TYR A 306 -42.97 -16.00 -44.64
CA TYR A 306 -43.24 -17.39 -44.21
C TYR A 306 -44.66 -17.54 -43.65
N TRP A 307 -45.11 -16.61 -42.82
CA TRP A 307 -46.46 -16.66 -42.25
C TRP A 307 -47.55 -16.49 -43.32
N GLN A 308 -47.32 -15.65 -44.32
CA GLN A 308 -48.24 -15.47 -45.44
C GLN A 308 -48.33 -16.72 -46.33
N GLU A 309 -47.22 -17.43 -46.55
CA GLU A 309 -47.20 -18.67 -47.34
C GLU A 309 -47.73 -19.89 -46.58
N SER A 310 -47.61 -19.89 -45.25
CA SER A 310 -48.15 -20.97 -44.40
C SER A 310 -49.69 -20.96 -44.24
N LYS A 311 -50.36 -19.93 -44.77
CA LYS A 311 -51.82 -19.78 -44.76
C LYS A 311 -52.43 -20.24 -46.07
#